data_AF-A0A965YGJ7-F1
#
_entry.id   AF-A0A965YGJ7-F1
#
_cell.length_a   1.000
_cell.length_b   1.000
_cell.length_c   1.000
_cell.angle_alpha   90.00
_cell.angle_beta   90.00
_cell.angle_gamma   90.00
#
_symmetry.space_group_name_H-M   'P 1'
#
loop_
_entity.id
_entity.type
_entity.pdbx_description
1 polymer ?
#
loop_
_entity_poly.entity_id
_entity_poly.type
_entity_poly.pdbx_seq_one_letter_code
_entity_poly.pdbx_strand_id
1 'polypeptide(L)'
;IIQDQQIIDLTQQMNEEGLLNWDVPEGEWIILRMGMTPTGVTNAPASPEATGLEVDKMSKKWVAAHFDSFIGEVLRRIPEADRKTFKVVVQDSYETGGQNFTDGLLEEFEQRFGYDPFPYLPVFRGYVVNSRMESDRFLWDLRRMIADKVAYDYVGGLRDVSHQHGLTTWLENYGHWGFPGEFLMYGGQSDEIGGEFWSQGELGDIENRAATSAGHIYGKRKISAESNTSGGPAYSRHPAMMKQRTDRFFAEGINNTLLHLYIMQPYEEKNPGVNAWFGNEFDRKNSWFTHMDLFTQYLKRTNFMLQQGLNVADVAYFIGEDAPKMTGVTDPALPLGYQFDYINAEVILRDMTVKDGLLTLPHGTQYRVLVLPKLETMRPELLAKIKDLVNEGAYILGPAPKRSPSQQNQPEADN
;
A
#
# COMPACT_ATOMS: atom_id res chain seq x y z
N ILE A 1 -5.27 -9.72 33.54
CA ILE A 1 -5.97 -8.56 32.96
C ILE A 1 -5.70 -7.41 33.91
N ILE A 2 -5.11 -6.33 33.41
CA ILE A 2 -4.78 -5.11 34.15
C ILE A 2 -5.97 -4.16 33.98
N GLN A 3 -6.45 -3.51 35.05
CA GLN A 3 -7.41 -2.42 34.89
C GLN A 3 -6.64 -1.13 34.58
N ASP A 4 -7.09 -0.35 33.61
CA ASP A 4 -6.43 0.90 33.22
C ASP A 4 -6.22 1.86 34.40
N GLN A 5 -7.17 1.95 35.34
CA GLN A 5 -7.09 2.82 36.52
C GLN A 5 -6.00 2.38 37.52
N GLN A 6 -5.44 1.17 37.36
CA GLN A 6 -4.32 0.68 38.17
C GLN A 6 -2.95 1.00 37.54
N ILE A 7 -2.93 1.54 36.32
CA ILE A 7 -1.70 1.91 35.63
C ILE A 7 -1.28 3.31 36.09
N ILE A 8 -0.03 3.42 36.54
CA ILE A 8 0.54 4.68 37.02
C ILE A 8 1.61 5.11 36.02
N ASP A 9 1.49 6.33 35.49
CA ASP A 9 2.55 6.93 34.69
C ASP A 9 3.70 7.40 35.58
N LEU A 10 4.86 6.75 35.43
CA LEU A 10 6.10 7.06 36.14
C LEU A 10 7.11 7.83 35.27
N THR A 11 6.72 8.30 34.08
CA THR A 11 7.64 8.91 33.10
C THR A 11 8.42 10.08 33.69
N GLN A 12 7.75 10.96 34.43
CA GLN A 12 8.37 12.13 35.08
C GLN A 12 9.25 11.78 36.30
N GLN A 13 9.23 10.53 36.75
CA GLN A 13 9.95 10.05 37.95
C GLN A 13 11.27 9.36 37.60
N MET A 14 11.55 9.16 36.31
CA MET A 14 12.83 8.67 35.80
C MET A 14 13.69 9.86 35.36
N ASN A 15 14.91 9.96 35.88
CA ASN A 15 15.84 11.02 35.51
C ASN A 15 16.62 10.69 34.23
N GLU A 16 17.45 11.64 33.76
CA GLU A 16 18.26 11.49 32.54
C GLU A 16 19.29 10.35 32.62
N GLU A 17 19.75 9.99 33.82
CA GLU A 17 20.64 8.84 34.04
C GLU A 17 19.90 7.49 34.05
N GLY A 18 18.56 7.50 33.92
CA GLY A 18 17.73 6.31 33.93
C GLY A 18 17.48 5.73 35.33
N LEU A 19 17.69 6.52 36.39
CA LEU A 19 17.31 6.18 37.76
C LEU A 19 15.85 6.56 37.99
N LEU A 20 15.05 5.59 38.41
CA LEU A 20 13.66 5.78 38.80
C LEU A 20 13.59 6.10 40.30
N ASN A 21 13.03 7.26 40.65
CA ASN A 21 12.76 7.63 42.03
C ASN A 21 11.24 7.70 42.26
N TRP A 22 10.69 6.64 42.84
CA TRP A 22 9.26 6.47 43.03
C TRP A 22 8.96 6.01 44.46
N ASP A 23 8.08 6.73 45.16
CA ASP A 23 7.52 6.32 46.44
C ASP A 23 6.47 5.22 46.20
N VAL A 24 6.95 3.97 46.17
CA VAL A 24 6.15 2.79 45.78
C VAL A 24 5.05 2.51 46.80
N PRO A 25 3.76 2.51 46.40
CA PRO A 25 2.66 2.10 47.27
C PRO A 25 2.77 0.61 47.66
N GLU A 26 2.17 0.23 48.79
CA GLU A 26 2.12 -1.18 49.23
C GLU A 26 1.51 -2.08 48.14
N GLY A 27 2.17 -3.21 47.86
CA GLY A 27 1.75 -4.18 46.85
C GLY A 27 2.90 -4.72 46.01
N GLU A 28 2.59 -5.65 45.11
CA GLU A 28 3.52 -6.12 44.09
C GLU A 28 3.29 -5.36 42.79
N TRP A 29 4.35 -4.78 42.24
CA TRP A 29 4.29 -3.93 41.05
C TRP A 29 5.16 -4.49 39.92
N ILE A 30 4.67 -4.35 38.69
CA ILE A 30 5.48 -4.56 37.48
C ILE A 30 5.83 -3.18 36.93
N ILE A 31 7.13 -2.89 36.83
CA ILE A 31 7.63 -1.66 36.21
C ILE A 31 7.89 -1.96 34.72
N LEU A 32 7.11 -1.33 33.85
CA LEU A 32 7.28 -1.43 32.39
C LEU A 32 8.04 -0.20 31.87
N ARG A 33 9.36 -0.34 31.67
CA ARG A 33 10.16 0.68 30.97
C ARG A 33 10.03 0.47 29.46
N MET A 34 9.30 1.36 28.80
CA MET A 34 9.09 1.33 27.36
C MET A 34 9.91 2.41 26.65
N GLY A 35 10.28 2.13 25.41
CA GLY A 35 11.03 3.02 24.54
C GLY A 35 11.02 2.45 23.13
N MET A 36 11.50 3.23 22.17
CA MET A 36 11.62 2.82 20.77
C MET A 36 13.08 2.84 20.31
N THR A 37 13.38 2.03 19.31
CA THR A 37 14.69 1.94 18.65
C THR A 37 14.46 1.74 17.15
N PRO A 38 15.37 2.16 16.26
CA PRO A 38 15.28 1.81 14.85
C PRO A 38 15.19 0.29 14.65
N THR A 39 14.45 -0.13 13.62
CA THR A 39 14.31 -1.56 13.25
C THR A 39 15.62 -2.19 12.77
N GLY A 40 16.58 -1.35 12.34
CA GLY A 40 17.86 -1.80 11.78
C GLY A 40 17.77 -2.25 10.33
N VAL A 41 16.60 -2.15 9.69
CA VAL A 41 16.42 -2.48 8.28
C VAL A 41 17.11 -1.43 7.41
N THR A 42 17.75 -1.90 6.34
CA THR A 42 18.51 -1.07 5.39
C THR A 42 18.03 -1.32 3.98
N ASN A 43 18.28 -0.37 3.08
CA ASN A 43 17.98 -0.54 1.66
C ASN A 43 18.88 -1.63 1.05
N ALA A 44 18.29 -2.46 0.19
CA ALA A 44 19.01 -3.49 -0.55
C ALA A 44 18.28 -3.80 -1.88
N PRO A 45 19.01 -4.23 -2.93
CA PRO A 45 20.47 -4.31 -3.02
C PRO A 45 21.13 -2.95 -3.29
N ALA A 46 22.21 -2.65 -2.57
CA ALA A 46 23.04 -1.46 -2.78
C ALA A 46 24.52 -1.74 -2.48
N SER A 47 25.44 -0.91 -2.96
CA SER A 47 26.85 -0.98 -2.54
C SER A 47 26.98 -0.51 -1.09
N PRO A 48 28.02 -0.93 -0.34
CA PRO A 48 28.17 -0.53 1.06
C PRO A 48 28.15 0.98 1.30
N GLU A 49 28.63 1.78 0.36
CA GLU A 49 28.66 3.25 0.43
C GLU A 49 27.28 3.89 0.21
N ALA A 50 26.34 3.15 -0.38
CA ALA A 50 24.96 3.56 -0.67
C ALA A 50 23.92 2.80 0.18
N THR A 51 24.38 2.03 1.18
CA THR A 51 23.51 1.31 2.12
C THR A 51 23.37 2.11 3.41
N GLY A 52 22.13 2.36 3.81
CA GLY A 52 21.77 3.07 5.02
C GLY A 52 20.45 2.57 5.59
N LEU A 53 20.08 3.09 6.76
CA LEU A 53 18.81 2.76 7.39
C LEU A 53 17.63 3.25 6.54
N GLU A 54 16.59 2.42 6.50
CA GLU A 54 15.32 2.80 5.92
C GLU A 54 14.70 4.01 6.63
N VAL A 55 14.13 4.94 5.85
CA VAL A 55 13.44 6.11 6.40
C VAL A 55 12.20 5.70 7.19
N ASP A 56 11.89 6.42 8.27
CA ASP A 56 10.63 6.27 9.00
C ASP A 56 9.43 6.56 8.08
N LYS A 57 8.67 5.51 7.78
CA LYS A 57 7.53 5.54 6.85
C LYS A 57 6.27 6.18 7.44
N MET A 58 6.29 6.57 8.71
CA MET A 58 5.19 7.25 9.39
C MET A 58 5.50 8.75 9.61
N SER A 59 6.51 9.31 8.95
CA SER A 59 6.90 10.71 9.11
C SER A 59 7.17 11.41 7.79
N LYS A 60 6.24 12.28 7.38
CA LYS A 60 6.36 13.12 6.19
C LYS A 60 7.61 14.02 6.23
N LYS A 61 7.99 14.48 7.42
CA LYS A 61 9.22 15.27 7.63
C LYS A 61 10.46 14.48 7.23
N TRP A 62 10.58 13.23 7.70
CA TRP A 62 11.75 12.40 7.41
C TRP A 62 11.78 11.92 5.96
N VAL A 63 10.62 11.70 5.36
CA VAL A 63 10.50 11.36 3.93
C VAL A 63 10.97 12.52 3.04
N ALA A 64 10.61 13.76 3.36
CA ALA A 64 11.11 14.93 2.65
C ALA A 64 12.64 15.11 2.80
N ALA A 65 13.17 14.87 4.00
CA ALA A 65 14.62 14.91 4.25
C ALA A 65 15.37 13.82 3.46
N HIS A 66 14.80 12.61 3.38
CA HIS A 66 15.35 11.52 2.57
C HIS A 66 15.32 11.85 1.07
N PHE A 67 14.20 12.39 0.57
CA PHE A 67 14.09 12.86 -0.81
C PHE A 67 15.18 13.89 -1.14
N ASP A 68 15.35 14.93 -0.30
CA ASP A 68 16.32 15.98 -0.56
C ASP A 68 17.77 15.45 -0.54
N SER A 69 18.05 14.48 0.32
CA SER A 69 19.38 13.87 0.44
C SER A 69 19.74 12.96 -0.74
N PHE A 70 18.75 12.43 -1.46
CA PHE A 70 18.96 11.54 -2.59
C PHE A 70 18.55 12.16 -3.94
N ILE A 71 17.26 12.31 -4.19
CA ILE A 71 16.74 12.90 -5.43
C ILE A 71 17.13 14.39 -5.51
N GLY A 72 17.10 15.11 -4.39
CA GLY A 72 17.56 16.51 -4.33
C GLY A 72 19.02 16.66 -4.76
N GLU A 73 19.90 15.73 -4.40
CA GLU A 73 21.29 15.70 -4.87
C GLU A 73 21.41 15.49 -6.39
N VAL A 74 20.60 14.59 -6.95
CA VAL A 74 20.53 14.41 -8.42
C VAL A 74 20.09 15.70 -9.10
N LEU A 75 19.05 16.35 -8.55
CA LEU A 75 18.53 17.62 -9.06
C LEU A 75 19.54 18.77 -8.96
N ARG A 76 20.39 18.79 -7.94
CA ARG A 76 21.47 19.79 -7.77
C ARG A 76 22.65 19.55 -8.73
N ARG A 77 22.99 18.28 -8.99
CA ARG A 77 24.14 17.90 -9.82
C ARG A 77 23.87 18.01 -11.32
N ILE A 78 22.62 17.79 -11.76
CA ILE A 78 22.24 17.83 -13.17
C ILE A 78 21.58 19.19 -13.47
N PRO A 79 22.11 20.02 -14.38
CA PRO A 79 21.51 21.31 -14.74
C PRO A 79 20.08 21.16 -15.25
N GLU A 80 19.19 22.09 -14.91
CA GLU A 80 17.77 22.03 -15.27
C GLU A 80 17.51 21.79 -16.77
N ALA A 81 18.32 22.41 -17.63
CA ALA A 81 18.24 22.26 -19.08
C ALA A 81 18.43 20.81 -19.57
N ASP A 82 19.15 19.99 -18.79
CA ASP A 82 19.46 18.59 -19.09
C ASP A 82 18.49 17.61 -18.44
N ARG A 83 17.62 18.07 -17.52
CA ARG A 83 16.64 17.24 -16.79
C ARG A 83 15.31 17.04 -17.52
N LYS A 84 15.23 17.35 -18.82
CA LYS A 84 13.96 17.38 -19.57
C LYS A 84 13.19 16.05 -19.57
N THR A 85 13.88 14.94 -19.38
CA THR A 85 13.32 13.58 -19.32
C THR A 85 13.25 13.00 -17.90
N PHE A 86 13.81 13.68 -16.90
CA PHE A 86 13.70 13.26 -15.50
C PHE A 86 12.36 13.77 -14.96
N LYS A 87 11.37 12.87 -14.90
CA LYS A 87 9.97 13.21 -14.65
C LYS A 87 9.31 12.41 -13.54
N VAL A 88 9.81 11.22 -13.26
CA VAL A 88 9.14 10.26 -12.38
C VAL A 88 10.11 9.81 -11.30
N VAL A 89 9.67 9.89 -10.05
CA VAL A 89 10.31 9.27 -8.90
C VAL A 89 9.63 7.92 -8.69
N VAL A 90 10.42 6.86 -8.68
CA VAL A 90 9.94 5.48 -8.54
C VAL A 90 9.98 5.08 -7.07
N GLN A 91 8.87 4.53 -6.61
CA GLN A 91 8.74 3.81 -5.36
C GLN A 91 8.46 2.36 -5.72
N ASP A 92 9.47 1.53 -5.55
CA ASP A 92 9.36 0.09 -5.77
C ASP A 92 8.43 -0.56 -4.74
N SER A 93 8.22 -1.87 -4.88
CA SER A 93 7.50 -2.68 -3.90
C SER A 93 8.14 -2.58 -2.51
N TYR A 94 7.33 -2.87 -1.49
CA TYR A 94 7.73 -2.70 -0.09
C TYR A 94 8.12 -4.04 0.55
N GLU A 95 9.39 -4.17 0.94
CA GLU A 95 9.95 -5.41 1.54
C GLU A 95 10.66 -5.17 2.88
N THR A 96 10.51 -3.99 3.48
CA THR A 96 11.39 -3.53 4.57
C THR A 96 10.85 -3.78 5.99
N GLY A 97 9.98 -4.78 6.16
CA GLY A 97 9.42 -5.14 7.47
C GLY A 97 8.42 -4.13 8.03
N GLY A 98 7.89 -4.44 9.21
CA GLY A 98 6.91 -3.59 9.90
C GLY A 98 7.56 -2.51 10.78
N GLN A 99 6.81 -1.44 11.02
CA GLN A 99 7.08 -0.43 12.05
C GLN A 99 5.80 -0.15 12.83
N ASN A 100 5.91 0.07 14.14
CA ASN A 100 4.74 0.20 15.03
C ASN A 100 4.81 1.40 15.99
N PHE A 101 5.83 2.25 15.86
CA PHE A 101 5.99 3.46 16.64
C PHE A 101 6.74 4.54 15.86
N THR A 102 6.43 5.81 16.12
CA THR A 102 7.15 6.99 15.63
C THR A 102 6.99 8.12 16.65
N ASP A 103 7.78 9.18 16.50
CA ASP A 103 7.64 10.39 17.31
C ASP A 103 6.22 10.98 17.17
N GLY A 104 5.64 11.41 18.28
CA GLY A 104 4.29 12.02 18.31
C GLY A 104 3.13 11.04 18.14
N LEU A 105 3.37 9.73 17.99
CA LEU A 105 2.30 8.76 17.72
C LEU A 105 1.17 8.81 18.75
N LEU A 106 1.48 8.92 20.05
CA LEU A 106 0.45 8.89 21.11
C LEU A 106 -0.47 10.11 21.05
N GLU A 107 0.09 11.29 20.82
CA GLU A 107 -0.66 12.54 20.71
C GLU A 107 -1.56 12.52 19.47
N GLU A 108 -1.03 12.08 18.32
CA GLU A 108 -1.80 11.93 17.09
C GLU A 108 -2.88 10.83 17.22
N PHE A 109 -2.59 9.76 17.96
CA PHE A 109 -3.54 8.68 18.21
C PHE A 109 -4.74 9.18 18.99
N GLU A 110 -4.50 9.88 20.10
CA GLU A 110 -5.56 10.46 20.93
C GLU A 110 -6.41 11.46 20.13
N GLN A 111 -5.79 12.32 19.32
CA GLN A 111 -6.50 13.26 18.45
C GLN A 111 -7.41 12.54 17.44
N ARG A 112 -6.97 11.39 16.93
CA ARG A 112 -7.68 10.65 15.88
C ARG A 112 -8.82 9.79 16.43
N PHE A 113 -8.57 9.05 17.51
CA PHE A 113 -9.53 8.08 18.05
C PHE A 113 -10.30 8.60 19.27
N GLY A 114 -9.89 9.71 19.85
CA GLY A 114 -10.61 10.39 20.93
C GLY A 114 -10.46 9.74 22.31
N TYR A 115 -9.43 8.92 22.52
CA TYR A 115 -9.12 8.32 23.82
C TYR A 115 -7.62 8.18 24.04
N ASP A 116 -7.20 8.20 25.30
CA ASP A 116 -5.80 8.12 25.70
C ASP A 116 -5.21 6.72 25.42
N PRO A 117 -4.17 6.59 24.56
CA PRO A 117 -3.52 5.32 24.30
C PRO A 117 -2.55 4.89 25.40
N PHE A 118 -2.16 5.77 26.33
CA PHE A 118 -1.13 5.49 27.32
C PHE A 118 -1.43 4.25 28.19
N PRO A 119 -2.66 4.06 28.73
CA PRO A 119 -2.99 2.86 29.50
C PRO A 119 -2.87 1.56 28.71
N TYR A 120 -2.86 1.63 27.37
CA TYR A 120 -2.79 0.48 26.48
C TYR A 120 -1.38 0.12 26.03
N LEU A 121 -0.36 0.90 26.38
CA LEU A 121 1.03 0.58 26.07
C LEU A 121 1.46 -0.84 26.53
N PRO A 122 1.01 -1.39 27.68
CA PRO A 122 1.31 -2.77 28.05
C PRO A 122 0.83 -3.82 27.03
N VAL A 123 -0.16 -3.50 26.19
CA VAL A 123 -0.69 -4.42 25.17
C VAL A 123 0.39 -4.80 24.14
N PHE A 124 1.36 -3.92 23.87
CA PHE A 124 2.53 -4.24 23.02
C PHE A 124 3.39 -5.41 23.57
N ARG A 125 3.29 -5.70 24.88
CA ARG A 125 3.99 -6.80 25.55
C ARG A 125 3.08 -8.00 25.84
N GLY A 126 1.85 -7.99 25.33
CA GLY A 126 0.87 -9.06 25.50
C GLY A 126 0.07 -8.99 26.80
N TYR A 127 0.15 -7.89 27.55
CA TYR A 127 -0.73 -7.67 28.70
C TYR A 127 -2.12 -7.24 28.23
N VAL A 128 -3.15 -7.90 28.73
CA VAL A 128 -4.55 -7.53 28.46
C VAL A 128 -4.95 -6.42 29.42
N VAL A 129 -5.35 -5.27 28.88
CA VAL A 129 -5.89 -4.10 29.60
C VAL A 129 -7.42 -4.11 29.50
N ASN A 130 -8.09 -3.95 30.64
CA ASN A 130 -9.54 -3.98 30.88
C ASN A 130 -10.25 -5.28 30.44
N SER A 131 -10.25 -5.59 29.15
CA SER A 131 -10.77 -6.83 28.59
C SER A 131 -10.02 -7.24 27.32
N ARG A 132 -10.18 -8.50 26.90
CA ARG A 132 -9.59 -8.99 25.63
C ARG A 132 -10.10 -8.18 24.44
N MET A 133 -11.41 -7.92 24.40
CA MET A 133 -12.05 -7.17 23.31
C MET A 133 -11.47 -5.75 23.21
N GLU A 134 -11.34 -5.06 24.33
CA GLU A 134 -10.84 -3.69 24.38
C GLU A 134 -9.35 -3.58 24.01
N SER A 135 -8.53 -4.53 24.47
CA SER A 135 -7.14 -4.63 24.02
C SER A 135 -7.03 -4.94 22.51
N ASP A 136 -7.87 -5.83 21.98
CA ASP A 136 -7.89 -6.17 20.55
C ASP A 136 -8.34 -4.98 19.69
N ARG A 137 -9.32 -4.20 20.18
CA ARG A 137 -9.81 -2.97 19.55
C ARG A 137 -8.75 -1.87 19.53
N PHE A 138 -8.03 -1.65 20.63
CA PHE A 138 -6.88 -0.75 20.64
C PHE A 138 -5.82 -1.15 19.62
N LEU A 139 -5.48 -2.44 19.55
CA LEU A 139 -4.51 -2.93 18.56
C LEU A 139 -5.03 -2.78 17.12
N TRP A 140 -6.35 -2.86 16.92
CA TRP A 140 -6.97 -2.58 15.63
C TRP A 140 -6.80 -1.11 15.23
N ASP A 141 -7.11 -0.18 16.14
CA ASP A 141 -6.94 1.26 15.94
C ASP A 141 -5.48 1.62 15.63
N LEU A 142 -4.54 1.03 16.39
CA LEU A 142 -3.10 1.22 16.18
C LEU A 142 -2.67 0.76 14.77
N ARG A 143 -3.05 -0.45 14.36
CA ARG A 143 -2.70 -0.96 13.02
C ARG A 143 -3.34 -0.13 11.92
N ARG A 144 -4.57 0.33 12.13
CA ARG A 144 -5.25 1.21 11.17
C ARG A 144 -4.54 2.55 11.02
N MET A 145 -4.11 3.15 12.13
CA MET A 145 -3.33 4.38 12.11
C MET A 145 -1.98 4.21 11.41
N ILE A 146 -1.26 3.12 11.69
CA ILE A 146 0.01 2.80 11.02
C ILE A 146 -0.18 2.71 9.51
N ALA A 147 -1.20 1.96 9.06
CA ALA A 147 -1.47 1.78 7.64
C ALA A 147 -1.79 3.11 6.94
N ASP A 148 -2.53 3.99 7.60
CA ASP A 148 -2.85 5.32 7.08
C ASP A 148 -1.63 6.22 7.03
N LYS A 149 -0.77 6.22 8.06
CA LYS A 149 0.47 7.01 8.05
C LYS A 149 1.42 6.52 6.96
N VAL A 150 1.54 5.21 6.73
CA VAL A 150 2.34 4.69 5.61
C VAL A 150 1.78 5.10 4.24
N ALA A 151 0.45 5.19 4.09
CA ALA A 151 -0.13 5.72 2.85
C ALA A 151 0.07 7.24 2.72
N TYR A 152 -0.34 8.04 3.71
CA TYR A 152 -0.40 9.49 3.58
C TYR A 152 0.92 10.20 3.90
N ASP A 153 1.67 9.74 4.90
CA ASP A 153 2.92 10.38 5.30
C ASP A 153 4.11 9.91 4.47
N TYR A 154 4.15 8.63 4.10
CA TYR A 154 5.20 8.10 3.23
C TYR A 154 4.90 8.27 1.75
N VAL A 155 3.88 7.63 1.20
CA VAL A 155 3.58 7.77 -0.24
C VAL A 155 3.12 9.18 -0.56
N GLY A 156 2.11 9.68 0.17
CA GLY A 156 1.61 11.04 -0.01
C GLY A 156 2.68 12.09 0.27
N GLY A 157 3.51 11.91 1.30
CA GLY A 157 4.63 12.80 1.59
C GLY A 157 5.67 12.85 0.48
N LEU A 158 6.04 11.70 -0.08
CA LEU A 158 6.99 11.61 -1.19
C LEU A 158 6.41 12.19 -2.49
N ARG A 159 5.12 11.98 -2.76
CA ARG A 159 4.40 12.64 -3.85
C ARG A 159 4.48 14.16 -3.71
N ASP A 160 4.11 14.67 -2.54
CA ASP A 160 4.01 16.11 -2.32
C ASP A 160 5.38 16.82 -2.45
N VAL A 161 6.47 16.22 -1.94
CA VAL A 161 7.82 16.79 -2.13
C VAL A 161 8.30 16.64 -3.58
N SER A 162 7.97 15.55 -4.27
CA SER A 162 8.29 15.37 -5.70
C SER A 162 7.62 16.44 -6.57
N HIS A 163 6.35 16.78 -6.28
CA HIS A 163 5.59 17.81 -6.99
C HIS A 163 6.23 19.20 -6.87
N GLN A 164 6.90 19.52 -5.76
CA GLN A 164 7.62 20.79 -5.58
C GLN A 164 8.76 20.97 -6.60
N HIS A 165 9.23 19.87 -7.19
CA HIS A 165 10.29 19.86 -8.21
C HIS A 165 9.77 19.55 -9.62
N GLY A 166 8.45 19.54 -9.83
CA GLY A 166 7.82 19.23 -11.12
C GLY A 166 7.98 17.76 -11.55
N LEU A 167 8.19 16.87 -10.58
CA LEU A 167 8.24 15.41 -10.75
C LEU A 167 6.90 14.80 -10.32
N THR A 168 6.54 13.66 -10.89
CA THR A 168 5.43 12.81 -10.42
C THR A 168 5.98 11.54 -9.77
N THR A 169 5.13 10.77 -9.08
CA THR A 169 5.51 9.47 -8.52
C THR A 169 4.91 8.31 -9.30
N TRP A 170 5.66 7.22 -9.37
CA TRP A 170 5.15 5.91 -9.77
C TRP A 170 5.41 4.94 -8.63
N LEU A 171 4.38 4.19 -8.25
CA LEU A 171 4.41 3.31 -7.09
C LEU A 171 3.97 1.90 -7.44
N GLU A 172 4.78 0.90 -7.10
CA GLU A 172 4.27 -0.46 -6.91
C GLU A 172 3.44 -0.50 -5.63
N ASN A 173 2.11 -0.62 -5.75
CA ASN A 173 1.23 -0.36 -4.60
C ASN A 173 1.02 -1.56 -3.67
N TYR A 174 1.95 -2.50 -3.68
CA TYR A 174 1.93 -3.69 -2.86
C TYR A 174 3.23 -3.83 -2.07
N GLY A 175 3.25 -4.81 -1.18
CA GLY A 175 4.44 -5.12 -0.40
C GLY A 175 4.36 -6.51 0.21
N HIS A 176 5.53 -7.05 0.51
CA HIS A 176 5.72 -8.35 1.15
C HIS A 176 6.46 -8.20 2.49
N TRP A 177 6.73 -9.34 3.13
CA TRP A 177 7.64 -9.48 4.29
C TRP A 177 7.48 -8.42 5.40
N GLY A 178 6.23 -8.19 5.83
CA GLY A 178 5.92 -7.31 6.96
C GLY A 178 5.34 -5.95 6.57
N PHE A 179 4.89 -5.77 5.33
CA PHE A 179 4.14 -4.58 4.89
C PHE A 179 2.99 -4.23 5.87
N PRO A 180 3.03 -3.05 6.52
CA PRO A 180 2.08 -2.72 7.59
C PRO A 180 0.86 -1.90 7.09
N GLY A 181 0.60 -1.90 5.78
CA GLY A 181 -0.41 -1.04 5.15
C GLY A 181 -1.60 -1.77 4.52
N GLU A 182 -2.37 -1.01 3.74
CA GLU A 182 -3.46 -1.49 2.88
C GLU A 182 -3.15 -1.12 1.43
N PHE A 183 -3.09 -2.09 0.51
CA PHE A 183 -2.62 -1.86 -0.87
C PHE A 183 -3.43 -0.79 -1.64
N LEU A 184 -4.74 -0.74 -1.44
CA LEU A 184 -5.59 0.21 -2.17
C LEU A 184 -5.33 1.65 -1.74
N MET A 185 -5.42 1.92 -0.43
CA MET A 185 -5.13 3.25 0.14
C MET A 185 -3.70 3.69 -0.13
N TYR A 186 -2.73 2.78 0.02
CA TYR A 186 -1.32 3.03 -0.26
C TYR A 186 -1.13 3.47 -1.72
N GLY A 187 -1.70 2.73 -2.66
CA GLY A 187 -1.72 3.08 -4.08
C GLY A 187 -2.44 4.38 -4.41
N GLY A 188 -3.53 4.68 -3.69
CA GLY A 188 -4.31 5.90 -3.86
C GLY A 188 -3.47 7.18 -3.71
N GLN A 189 -2.41 7.14 -2.91
CA GLN A 189 -1.60 8.32 -2.61
C GLN A 189 -0.48 8.63 -3.62
N SER A 190 -0.24 7.81 -4.65
CA SER A 190 0.73 8.10 -5.73
C SER A 190 0.14 8.93 -6.88
N ASP A 191 0.93 9.31 -7.90
CA ASP A 191 0.38 9.81 -9.17
C ASP A 191 0.06 8.65 -10.14
N GLU A 192 1.05 7.80 -10.42
CA GLU A 192 0.94 6.60 -11.23
C GLU A 192 1.09 5.35 -10.34
N ILE A 193 0.51 4.23 -10.78
CA ILE A 193 0.47 2.98 -10.01
C ILE A 193 0.97 1.79 -10.83
N GLY A 194 1.52 0.80 -10.14
CA GLY A 194 2.12 -0.41 -10.68
C GLY A 194 1.74 -1.66 -9.89
N GLY A 195 1.43 -2.74 -10.60
CA GLY A 195 1.60 -4.10 -10.09
C GLY A 195 2.91 -4.69 -10.60
N GLU A 196 3.08 -6.00 -10.45
CA GLU A 196 4.20 -6.75 -11.03
C GLU A 196 3.71 -8.11 -11.49
N PHE A 197 4.31 -8.69 -12.53
CA PHE A 197 4.20 -10.12 -12.76
C PHE A 197 5.47 -10.73 -13.34
N TRP A 198 5.75 -11.93 -12.87
CA TRP A 198 6.83 -12.75 -13.40
C TRP A 198 6.38 -13.43 -14.68
N SER A 199 7.28 -13.92 -15.53
CA SER A 199 6.96 -14.56 -16.80
C SER A 199 6.20 -15.88 -16.66
N GLN A 200 6.23 -16.48 -15.46
CA GLN A 200 5.72 -17.82 -15.15
C GLN A 200 5.20 -17.86 -13.71
N GLY A 201 4.46 -18.91 -13.35
CA GLY A 201 4.00 -19.14 -11.97
C GLY A 201 2.72 -18.37 -11.61
N GLU A 202 2.59 -17.97 -10.36
CA GLU A 202 1.40 -17.26 -9.84
C GLU A 202 1.74 -15.85 -9.32
N LEU A 203 3.03 -15.47 -9.33
CA LEU A 203 3.46 -14.11 -8.97
C LEU A 203 2.87 -13.09 -9.94
N GLY A 204 2.14 -12.14 -9.37
CA GLY A 204 1.40 -11.09 -10.06
C GLY A 204 -0.11 -11.17 -9.95
N ASP A 205 -0.67 -12.27 -9.43
CA ASP A 205 -2.12 -12.43 -9.35
C ASP A 205 -2.74 -11.46 -8.33
N ILE A 206 -2.06 -11.22 -7.20
CA ILE A 206 -2.53 -10.30 -6.16
C ILE A 206 -2.13 -8.87 -6.51
N GLU A 207 -0.89 -8.69 -6.94
CA GLU A 207 -0.24 -7.40 -7.18
C GLU A 207 -0.96 -6.65 -8.31
N ASN A 208 -1.22 -7.31 -9.44
CA ASN A 208 -1.93 -6.69 -10.55
C ASN A 208 -3.42 -6.48 -10.26
N ARG A 209 -4.09 -7.38 -9.52
CA ARG A 209 -5.48 -7.14 -9.12
C ARG A 209 -5.61 -5.97 -8.16
N ALA A 210 -4.65 -5.80 -7.25
CA ALA A 210 -4.61 -4.65 -6.35
C ALA A 210 -4.33 -3.34 -7.11
N ALA A 211 -3.34 -3.33 -8.00
CA ALA A 211 -3.01 -2.17 -8.82
C ALA A 211 -4.16 -1.73 -9.73
N THR A 212 -4.84 -2.69 -10.37
CA THR A 212 -5.99 -2.43 -11.25
C THR A 212 -7.17 -1.89 -10.46
N SER A 213 -7.55 -2.54 -9.36
CA SER A 213 -8.62 -2.06 -8.48
C SER A 213 -8.32 -0.66 -7.95
N ALA A 214 -7.12 -0.44 -7.43
CA ALA A 214 -6.69 0.87 -6.93
C ALA A 214 -6.70 1.93 -8.04
N GLY A 215 -6.21 1.60 -9.23
CA GLY A 215 -6.24 2.50 -10.38
C GLY A 215 -7.67 2.90 -10.77
N HIS A 216 -8.59 1.95 -10.80
CA HIS A 216 -9.99 2.20 -11.15
C HIS A 216 -10.72 3.03 -10.08
N ILE A 217 -10.57 2.71 -8.79
CA ILE A 217 -11.31 3.39 -7.72
C ILE A 217 -10.74 4.78 -7.40
N TYR A 218 -9.45 5.02 -7.63
CA TYR A 218 -8.81 6.34 -7.44
C TYR A 218 -8.71 7.15 -8.74
N GLY A 219 -9.27 6.68 -9.86
CA GLY A 219 -9.33 7.43 -11.12
C GLY A 219 -7.98 7.57 -11.83
N LYS A 220 -7.04 6.65 -11.61
CA LYS A 220 -5.73 6.64 -12.27
C LYS A 220 -5.86 5.98 -13.64
N ARG A 221 -5.56 6.74 -14.69
CA ARG A 221 -5.70 6.27 -16.08
C ARG A 221 -4.63 5.25 -16.50
N LYS A 222 -3.40 5.43 -16.03
CA LYS A 222 -2.29 4.52 -16.33
C LYS A 222 -2.08 3.58 -15.16
N ILE A 223 -2.23 2.28 -15.44
CA ILE A 223 -2.05 1.20 -14.48
C ILE A 223 -0.94 0.33 -15.05
N SER A 224 0.22 0.47 -14.44
CA SER A 224 1.43 -0.18 -14.92
C SER A 224 1.59 -1.58 -14.36
N ALA A 225 2.44 -2.38 -14.98
CA ALA A 225 3.03 -3.52 -14.30
C ALA A 225 4.52 -3.60 -14.58
N GLU A 226 5.34 -3.86 -13.56
CA GLU A 226 6.64 -4.49 -13.76
C GLU A 226 6.39 -5.85 -14.45
N SER A 227 6.75 -5.93 -15.71
CA SER A 227 6.23 -6.94 -16.63
C SER A 227 7.30 -7.92 -17.03
N ASN A 228 6.97 -9.19 -16.86
CA ASN A 228 7.76 -10.34 -17.27
C ASN A 228 9.09 -10.47 -16.52
N THR A 229 9.11 -10.25 -15.21
CA THR A 229 10.26 -10.61 -14.38
C THR A 229 10.55 -12.12 -14.48
N SER A 230 11.80 -12.56 -14.40
CA SER A 230 12.07 -13.99 -14.58
C SER A 230 13.27 -14.47 -13.76
N GLY A 231 13.13 -15.65 -13.13
CA GLY A 231 14.23 -16.35 -12.47
C GLY A 231 14.61 -17.64 -13.20
N GLY A 232 15.79 -18.21 -12.95
CA GLY A 232 16.25 -19.40 -13.69
C GLY A 232 16.72 -19.08 -15.11
N PRO A 233 17.13 -20.09 -15.91
CA PRO A 233 18.27 -19.96 -16.82
C PRO A 233 18.22 -18.70 -17.68
N ALA A 234 19.29 -17.91 -17.59
CA ALA A 234 19.46 -16.67 -18.34
C ALA A 234 19.24 -16.89 -19.84
N TYR A 235 18.62 -15.92 -20.52
CA TYR A 235 18.38 -15.94 -21.96
C TYR A 235 17.50 -17.10 -22.46
N SER A 236 16.74 -17.77 -21.59
CA SER A 236 15.90 -18.91 -21.97
C SER A 236 14.50 -18.53 -22.49
N ARG A 237 14.13 -17.25 -22.42
CA ARG A 237 12.80 -16.74 -22.75
C ARG A 237 12.83 -15.83 -23.97
N HIS A 238 11.69 -15.79 -24.65
CA HIS A 238 11.47 -14.96 -25.83
C HIS A 238 10.01 -14.48 -25.88
N PRO A 239 9.69 -13.41 -26.63
CA PRO A 239 8.36 -12.78 -26.63
C PRO A 239 7.17 -13.72 -26.80
N ALA A 240 7.28 -14.76 -27.64
CA ALA A 240 6.18 -15.72 -27.82
C ALA A 240 5.81 -16.49 -26.54
N MET A 241 6.77 -16.74 -25.63
CA MET A 241 6.50 -17.36 -24.34
C MET A 241 5.82 -16.38 -23.35
N MET A 242 6.20 -15.10 -23.41
CA MET A 242 5.69 -14.05 -22.52
C MET A 242 4.28 -13.59 -22.89
N LYS A 243 3.90 -13.72 -24.18
CA LYS A 243 2.66 -13.17 -24.72
C LYS A 243 1.42 -13.61 -23.93
N GLN A 244 1.23 -14.91 -23.72
CA GLN A 244 0.01 -15.40 -23.06
C GLN A 244 -0.18 -14.81 -21.66
N ARG A 245 0.91 -14.69 -20.89
CA ARG A 245 0.85 -14.14 -19.54
C ARG A 245 0.69 -12.63 -19.54
N THR A 246 1.34 -11.94 -20.46
CA THR A 246 1.11 -10.49 -20.66
C THR A 246 -0.37 -10.23 -20.99
N ASP A 247 -0.97 -11.03 -21.88
CA ASP A 247 -2.38 -10.91 -22.28
C ASP A 247 -3.33 -11.18 -21.11
N ARG A 248 -2.97 -12.11 -20.21
CA ARG A 248 -3.74 -12.37 -18.98
C ARG A 248 -3.83 -11.10 -18.12
N PHE A 249 -2.72 -10.42 -17.87
CA PHE A 249 -2.73 -9.22 -17.02
C PHE A 249 -3.31 -8.00 -17.71
N PHE A 250 -3.28 -7.95 -19.05
CA PHE A 250 -4.11 -7.03 -19.82
C PHE A 250 -5.62 -7.25 -19.59
N ALA A 251 -6.06 -8.52 -19.54
CA ALA A 251 -7.44 -8.85 -19.22
C ALA A 251 -7.82 -8.56 -17.75
N GLU A 252 -6.83 -8.52 -16.85
CA GLU A 252 -6.99 -8.13 -15.45
C GLU A 252 -7.21 -6.60 -15.30
N GLY A 253 -6.67 -5.81 -16.23
CA GLY A 253 -6.81 -4.36 -16.28
C GLY A 253 -5.48 -3.59 -16.42
N ILE A 254 -4.33 -4.27 -16.45
CA ILE A 254 -3.04 -3.60 -16.70
C ILE A 254 -3.07 -2.99 -18.09
N ASN A 255 -2.68 -1.72 -18.20
CA ASN A 255 -2.76 -0.97 -19.45
C ASN A 255 -1.49 -0.17 -19.78
N ASN A 256 -0.43 -0.31 -18.99
CA ASN A 256 0.88 0.29 -19.22
C ASN A 256 2.00 -0.72 -18.90
N THR A 257 2.78 -1.14 -19.88
CA THR A 257 3.80 -2.19 -19.70
C THR A 257 5.15 -1.56 -19.36
N LEU A 258 5.74 -1.94 -18.22
CA LEU A 258 7.13 -1.63 -17.85
C LEU A 258 7.93 -2.94 -17.95
N LEU A 259 8.80 -3.08 -18.94
CA LEU A 259 9.51 -4.35 -19.17
C LEU A 259 10.66 -4.53 -18.18
N HIS A 260 10.58 -5.56 -17.35
CA HIS A 260 11.65 -5.97 -16.45
C HIS A 260 12.53 -7.04 -17.12
N LEU A 261 13.78 -6.75 -17.50
CA LEU A 261 14.50 -5.47 -17.37
C LEU A 261 15.40 -5.22 -18.59
N TYR A 262 15.83 -3.97 -18.77
CA TYR A 262 16.90 -3.65 -19.72
C TYR A 262 18.22 -3.45 -18.96
N ILE A 263 19.10 -4.44 -19.02
CA ILE A 263 20.42 -4.36 -18.39
C ILE A 263 21.37 -3.56 -19.28
N MET A 264 22.06 -2.58 -18.69
CA MET A 264 23.09 -1.82 -19.42
C MET A 264 24.24 -2.74 -19.84
N GLN A 265 24.59 -2.71 -21.13
CA GLN A 265 25.64 -3.53 -21.73
C GLN A 265 26.86 -2.69 -22.12
N PRO A 266 27.87 -2.55 -21.23
CA PRO A 266 29.00 -1.64 -21.44
C PRO A 266 30.07 -2.20 -22.40
N TYR A 267 30.01 -3.48 -22.74
CA TYR A 267 31.03 -4.15 -23.57
C TYR A 267 30.49 -4.51 -24.95
N GLU A 268 31.15 -4.03 -26.00
CA GLU A 268 30.77 -4.38 -27.38
C GLU A 268 31.11 -5.83 -27.73
N GLU A 269 32.25 -6.34 -27.28
CA GLU A 269 32.77 -7.65 -27.72
C GLU A 269 32.32 -8.84 -26.86
N LYS A 270 31.56 -8.61 -25.78
CA LYS A 270 31.09 -9.67 -24.87
C LYS A 270 29.64 -10.04 -25.16
N ASN A 271 29.41 -11.31 -25.47
CA ASN A 271 28.08 -11.90 -25.61
C ASN A 271 27.96 -13.11 -24.65
N PRO A 272 26.79 -13.32 -24.00
CA PRO A 272 25.58 -12.51 -24.11
C PRO A 272 25.65 -11.22 -23.27
N GLY A 273 26.79 -10.89 -22.65
CA GLY A 273 27.01 -9.62 -21.97
C GLY A 273 26.91 -9.73 -20.45
N VAL A 274 26.63 -8.60 -19.80
CA VAL A 274 26.35 -8.52 -18.36
C VAL A 274 24.96 -9.08 -18.09
N ASN A 275 24.77 -9.76 -16.96
CA ASN A 275 23.45 -10.15 -16.52
C ASN A 275 23.28 -9.97 -15.01
N ALA A 276 22.04 -9.79 -14.58
CA ALA A 276 21.63 -9.83 -13.18
C ALA A 276 21.24 -11.26 -12.81
N TRP A 277 20.89 -11.47 -11.53
CA TRP A 277 20.33 -12.74 -11.06
C TRP A 277 18.85 -12.92 -11.44
N PHE A 278 18.25 -11.90 -12.05
CA PHE A 278 16.92 -11.90 -12.65
C PHE A 278 16.98 -11.48 -14.13
N GLY A 279 15.99 -11.92 -14.89
CA GLY A 279 15.67 -11.45 -16.24
C GLY A 279 14.27 -10.81 -16.29
N ASN A 280 13.64 -10.66 -17.46
CA ASN A 280 14.10 -11.05 -18.79
C ASN A 280 15.16 -10.11 -19.36
N GLU A 281 16.09 -10.67 -20.11
CA GLU A 281 17.17 -9.90 -20.73
C GLU A 281 16.67 -9.18 -21.99
N PHE A 282 15.92 -8.09 -21.85
CA PHE A 282 15.42 -7.28 -22.98
C PHE A 282 16.49 -6.42 -23.65
N ASP A 283 17.76 -6.60 -23.29
CA ASP A 283 18.86 -5.77 -23.75
C ASP A 283 19.37 -6.14 -25.16
N ARG A 284 20.22 -5.27 -25.70
CA ARG A 284 20.76 -5.35 -27.07
C ARG A 284 21.58 -6.60 -27.40
N LYS A 285 21.98 -7.38 -26.41
CA LYS A 285 22.79 -8.59 -26.57
C LYS A 285 21.96 -9.86 -26.61
N ASN A 286 20.64 -9.76 -26.39
CA ASN A 286 19.75 -10.89 -26.59
C ASN A 286 19.62 -11.25 -28.08
N SER A 287 19.64 -12.55 -28.37
CA SER A 287 19.57 -13.12 -29.72
C SER A 287 18.41 -12.61 -30.59
N TRP A 288 17.28 -12.25 -29.98
CA TRP A 288 16.08 -11.76 -30.66
C TRP A 288 15.89 -10.23 -30.58
N PHE A 289 16.85 -9.48 -30.01
CA PHE A 289 16.71 -8.05 -29.80
C PHE A 289 16.49 -7.25 -31.11
N THR A 290 17.08 -7.71 -32.22
CA THR A 290 16.87 -7.09 -33.54
C THR A 290 15.43 -7.14 -34.03
N HIS A 291 14.56 -7.95 -33.38
CA HIS A 291 13.12 -8.05 -33.64
C HIS A 291 12.27 -7.53 -32.47
N MET A 292 12.87 -6.83 -31.50
CA MET A 292 12.16 -6.31 -30.32
C MET A 292 11.11 -5.25 -30.67
N ASP A 293 11.25 -4.62 -31.83
CA ASP A 293 10.25 -3.71 -32.40
C ASP A 293 8.89 -4.38 -32.62
N LEU A 294 8.86 -5.66 -33.01
CA LEU A 294 7.62 -6.42 -33.19
C LEU A 294 6.84 -6.57 -31.87
N PHE A 295 7.55 -6.95 -30.80
CA PHE A 295 6.93 -7.13 -29.49
C PHE A 295 6.51 -5.78 -28.89
N THR A 296 7.36 -4.78 -28.94
CA THR A 296 7.03 -3.45 -28.41
C THR A 296 5.93 -2.76 -29.21
N GLN A 297 5.83 -2.98 -30.53
CA GLN A 297 4.72 -2.48 -31.33
C GLN A 297 3.38 -3.13 -30.93
N TYR A 298 3.38 -4.43 -30.63
CA TYR A 298 2.23 -5.11 -30.04
C TYR A 298 1.80 -4.46 -28.73
N LEU A 299 2.73 -4.34 -27.76
CA LEU A 299 2.45 -3.74 -26.45
C LEU A 299 1.91 -2.32 -26.57
N LYS A 300 2.51 -1.47 -27.42
CA LYS A 300 2.06 -0.09 -27.65
C LYS A 300 0.62 -0.02 -28.13
N ARG A 301 0.22 -0.86 -29.09
CA ARG A 301 -1.15 -0.88 -29.62
C ARG A 301 -2.15 -1.34 -28.57
N THR A 302 -1.80 -2.40 -27.83
CA THR A 302 -2.67 -2.94 -26.78
C THR A 302 -2.84 -1.95 -25.63
N ASN A 303 -1.74 -1.40 -25.10
CA ASN A 303 -1.77 -0.38 -24.04
C ASN A 303 -2.54 0.86 -24.47
N PHE A 304 -2.37 1.31 -25.71
CA PHE A 304 -3.17 2.42 -26.24
C PHE A 304 -4.66 2.12 -26.17
N MET A 305 -5.10 0.95 -26.64
CA MET A 305 -6.53 0.58 -26.63
C MET A 305 -7.08 0.41 -25.21
N LEU A 306 -6.32 -0.19 -24.30
CA LEU A 306 -6.73 -0.43 -22.91
C LEU A 306 -6.79 0.85 -22.05
N GLN A 307 -6.18 1.94 -22.51
CA GLN A 307 -6.26 3.26 -21.86
C GLN A 307 -7.43 4.11 -22.37
N GLN A 308 -8.26 3.59 -23.29
CA GLN A 308 -9.40 4.33 -23.83
C GLN A 308 -10.62 4.19 -22.91
N GLY A 309 -11.25 5.31 -22.57
CA GLY A 309 -12.45 5.32 -21.73
C GLY A 309 -12.16 4.94 -20.27
N LEU A 310 -13.14 4.31 -19.64
CA LEU A 310 -13.07 3.80 -18.27
C LEU A 310 -13.27 2.29 -18.26
N ASN A 311 -12.67 1.63 -17.28
CA ASN A 311 -12.95 0.21 -17.02
C ASN A 311 -14.43 0.00 -16.71
N VAL A 312 -14.97 -1.14 -17.13
CA VAL A 312 -16.34 -1.56 -16.84
C VAL A 312 -16.26 -2.78 -15.92
N ALA A 313 -16.66 -2.60 -14.67
CA ALA A 313 -16.78 -3.64 -13.67
C ALA A 313 -18.19 -3.60 -13.06
N ASP A 314 -18.82 -4.76 -12.93
CA ASP A 314 -20.19 -4.85 -12.43
C ASP A 314 -20.27 -4.85 -10.91
N VAL A 315 -19.21 -5.33 -10.25
CA VAL A 315 -19.20 -5.59 -8.82
C VAL A 315 -18.03 -4.88 -8.14
N ALA A 316 -18.33 -4.15 -7.07
CA ALA A 316 -17.31 -3.67 -6.14
C ALA A 316 -17.27 -4.62 -4.92
N TYR A 317 -16.15 -5.28 -4.68
CA TYR A 317 -15.95 -6.09 -3.47
C TYR A 317 -15.26 -5.25 -2.40
N PHE A 318 -15.98 -4.98 -1.31
CA PHE A 318 -15.41 -4.26 -0.18
C PHE A 318 -14.38 -5.13 0.54
N ILE A 319 -13.18 -4.59 0.77
CA ILE A 319 -12.08 -5.35 1.37
C ILE A 319 -12.18 -5.48 2.91
N GLY A 320 -13.11 -4.77 3.54
CA GLY A 320 -13.16 -4.60 4.99
C GLY A 320 -12.31 -3.42 5.46
N GLU A 321 -12.18 -3.26 6.78
CA GLU A 321 -11.48 -2.12 7.39
C GLU A 321 -10.19 -2.52 8.12
N ASP A 322 -9.93 -3.83 8.23
CA ASP A 322 -8.74 -4.37 8.89
C ASP A 322 -7.46 -3.94 8.19
N ALA A 323 -6.40 -3.75 8.98
CA ALA A 323 -5.03 -3.54 8.52
C ALA A 323 -4.06 -4.45 9.28
N PRO A 324 -2.99 -4.96 8.63
CA PRO A 324 -2.65 -4.79 7.21
C PRO A 324 -3.60 -5.57 6.28
N LYS A 325 -3.69 -5.15 5.01
CA LYS A 325 -4.59 -5.75 4.01
C LYS A 325 -4.00 -5.71 2.60
N MET A 326 -3.89 -6.89 1.99
CA MET A 326 -3.46 -7.00 0.60
C MET A 326 -4.64 -6.76 -0.35
N THR A 327 -5.61 -7.68 -0.35
CA THR A 327 -6.82 -7.63 -1.17
C THR A 327 -8.04 -8.11 -0.37
N GLY A 328 -9.23 -7.98 -0.97
CA GLY A 328 -10.47 -8.55 -0.43
C GLY A 328 -10.67 -10.02 -0.80
N VAL A 329 -11.85 -10.54 -0.45
CA VAL A 329 -12.31 -11.86 -0.90
C VAL A 329 -13.45 -11.69 -1.89
N THR A 330 -13.47 -12.51 -2.93
CA THR A 330 -14.60 -12.62 -3.86
C THR A 330 -15.57 -13.69 -3.35
N ASP A 331 -16.38 -13.34 -2.35
CA ASP A 331 -17.41 -14.21 -1.79
C ASP A 331 -18.77 -13.47 -1.76
N PRO A 332 -19.75 -13.86 -2.60
CA PRO A 332 -19.70 -15.01 -3.51
C PRO A 332 -18.69 -14.82 -4.65
N ALA A 333 -18.21 -15.92 -5.22
CA ALA A 333 -17.35 -15.89 -6.40
C ALA A 333 -18.06 -15.18 -7.56
N LEU A 334 -17.30 -14.38 -8.31
CA LEU A 334 -17.84 -13.63 -9.44
C LEU A 334 -18.29 -14.58 -10.57
N PRO A 335 -19.51 -14.44 -11.09
CA PRO A 335 -19.95 -15.25 -12.23
C PRO A 335 -19.12 -14.99 -13.50
N LEU A 336 -18.97 -16.01 -14.34
CA LEU A 336 -18.28 -15.88 -15.63
C LEU A 336 -18.93 -14.79 -16.49
N GLY A 337 -18.09 -13.96 -17.12
CA GLY A 337 -18.52 -12.89 -18.02
C GLY A 337 -18.70 -11.52 -17.34
N TYR A 338 -18.50 -11.43 -16.03
CA TYR A 338 -18.53 -10.17 -15.27
C TYR A 338 -17.11 -9.76 -14.86
N GLN A 339 -16.95 -8.47 -14.54
CA GLN A 339 -15.70 -7.91 -13.98
C GLN A 339 -15.96 -7.27 -12.62
N PHE A 340 -14.88 -7.11 -11.84
CA PHE A 340 -14.95 -6.54 -10.51
C PHE A 340 -13.74 -5.69 -10.18
N ASP A 341 -13.92 -4.81 -9.19
CA ASP A 341 -12.82 -4.15 -8.48
C ASP A 341 -12.93 -4.45 -6.98
N TYR A 342 -11.79 -4.45 -6.30
CA TYR A 342 -11.78 -4.26 -4.86
C TYR A 342 -11.96 -2.78 -4.51
N ILE A 343 -12.69 -2.48 -3.44
CA ILE A 343 -12.89 -1.13 -2.95
C ILE A 343 -12.63 -1.06 -1.44
N ASN A 344 -12.07 0.06 -0.96
CA ASN A 344 -11.79 0.29 0.45
C ASN A 344 -12.79 1.26 1.10
N ALA A 345 -12.71 1.38 2.42
CA ALA A 345 -13.61 2.22 3.19
C ALA A 345 -13.44 3.71 2.85
N GLU A 346 -12.21 4.17 2.56
CA GLU A 346 -11.93 5.57 2.22
C GLU A 346 -12.74 6.01 1.00
N VAL A 347 -12.68 5.25 -0.10
CA VAL A 347 -13.39 5.61 -1.34
C VAL A 347 -14.90 5.52 -1.17
N ILE A 348 -15.40 4.51 -0.43
CA ILE A 348 -16.84 4.41 -0.13
C ILE A 348 -17.31 5.64 0.66
N LEU A 349 -16.58 6.02 1.70
CA LEU A 349 -16.92 7.15 2.57
C LEU A 349 -16.85 8.48 1.84
N ARG A 350 -15.72 8.75 1.16
CA ARG A 350 -15.40 10.06 0.59
C ARG A 350 -16.11 10.32 -0.73
N ASP A 351 -16.17 9.31 -1.61
CA ASP A 351 -16.38 9.54 -3.04
C ASP A 351 -17.62 8.86 -3.62
N MET A 352 -18.07 7.75 -3.03
CA MET A 352 -19.13 6.94 -3.61
C MET A 352 -20.52 7.58 -3.45
N THR A 353 -21.27 7.61 -4.55
CA THR A 353 -22.65 8.13 -4.64
C THR A 353 -23.53 7.18 -5.45
N VAL A 354 -24.84 7.39 -5.50
CA VAL A 354 -25.73 6.66 -6.42
C VAL A 354 -26.20 7.56 -7.57
N LYS A 355 -26.05 7.06 -8.80
CA LYS A 355 -26.57 7.70 -10.01
C LYS A 355 -27.23 6.67 -10.90
N ASP A 356 -28.50 6.89 -11.24
CA ASP A 356 -29.29 5.99 -12.10
C ASP A 356 -29.31 4.53 -11.58
N GLY A 357 -29.32 4.34 -10.26
CA GLY A 357 -29.28 3.03 -9.60
C GLY A 357 -27.90 2.35 -9.57
N LEU A 358 -26.84 3.05 -9.97
CA LEU A 358 -25.45 2.56 -9.97
C LEU A 358 -24.61 3.30 -8.93
N LEU A 359 -23.77 2.54 -8.22
CA LEU A 359 -22.74 3.09 -7.34
C LEU A 359 -21.67 3.75 -8.20
N THR A 360 -21.52 5.06 -8.07
CA THR A 360 -20.77 5.91 -9.00
C THR A 360 -19.68 6.68 -8.27
N LEU A 361 -18.46 6.64 -8.82
CA LEU A 361 -17.32 7.43 -8.38
C LEU A 361 -17.21 8.74 -9.17
N PRO A 362 -16.53 9.78 -8.65
CA PRO A 362 -16.51 11.12 -9.24
C PRO A 362 -16.02 11.20 -10.69
N HIS A 363 -15.05 10.34 -11.06
CA HIS A 363 -14.51 10.25 -12.42
C HIS A 363 -15.37 9.41 -13.38
N GLY A 364 -16.47 8.80 -12.90
CA GLY A 364 -17.44 8.09 -13.72
C GLY A 364 -17.33 6.56 -13.71
N THR A 365 -16.42 5.97 -12.95
CA THR A 365 -16.44 4.51 -12.73
C THR A 365 -17.72 4.14 -11.98
N GLN A 366 -18.41 3.08 -12.43
CA GLN A 366 -19.71 2.66 -11.89
C GLN A 366 -19.74 1.17 -11.60
N TYR A 367 -20.48 0.80 -10.56
CA TYR A 367 -20.75 -0.58 -10.16
C TYR A 367 -22.25 -0.81 -9.97
N ARG A 368 -22.71 -2.02 -10.28
CA ARG A 368 -24.11 -2.44 -10.06
C ARG A 368 -24.35 -2.91 -8.64
N VAL A 369 -23.37 -3.56 -8.03
CA VAL A 369 -23.50 -4.16 -6.69
C VAL A 369 -22.25 -3.90 -5.86
N LEU A 370 -22.44 -3.49 -4.60
CA LEU A 370 -21.40 -3.52 -3.57
C LEU A 370 -21.53 -4.82 -2.78
N VAL A 371 -20.48 -5.64 -2.75
CA VAL A 371 -20.44 -6.87 -1.95
C VAL A 371 -19.67 -6.61 -0.66
N LEU A 372 -20.31 -6.84 0.48
CA LEU A 372 -19.70 -6.78 1.79
C LEU A 372 -19.10 -8.14 2.17
N PRO A 373 -17.89 -8.19 2.73
CA PRO A 373 -17.29 -9.42 3.18
C PRO A 373 -18.09 -9.98 4.36
N LYS A 374 -17.97 -11.29 4.62
CA LYS A 374 -18.64 -11.96 5.75
C LYS A 374 -17.97 -11.66 7.09
N LEU A 375 -17.94 -10.39 7.47
CA LEU A 375 -17.39 -9.89 8.72
C LEU A 375 -18.51 -9.44 9.66
N GLU A 376 -18.28 -9.56 10.97
CA GLU A 376 -19.20 -9.04 11.98
C GLU A 376 -18.90 -7.58 12.34
N THR A 377 -17.81 -7.01 11.81
CA THR A 377 -17.31 -5.70 12.21
C THR A 377 -17.47 -4.67 11.10
N MET A 378 -17.88 -3.46 11.48
CA MET A 378 -17.90 -2.27 10.64
C MET A 378 -17.95 -1.03 11.52
N ARG A 379 -17.17 0.01 11.21
CA ARG A 379 -17.22 1.28 11.92
C ARG A 379 -18.55 2.00 11.66
N PRO A 380 -19.13 2.70 12.66
CA PRO A 380 -20.44 3.34 12.53
C PRO A 380 -20.56 4.31 11.36
N GLU A 381 -19.51 5.08 11.06
CA GLU A 381 -19.52 6.05 9.95
C GLU A 381 -19.64 5.36 8.58
N LEU A 382 -18.99 4.22 8.39
CA LEU A 382 -19.09 3.45 7.15
C LEU A 382 -20.47 2.80 7.03
N LEU A 383 -21.00 2.28 8.13
CA LEU A 383 -22.35 1.73 8.17
C LEU A 383 -23.40 2.79 7.84
N ALA A 384 -23.25 4.01 8.37
CA ALA A 384 -24.12 5.14 8.05
C ALA A 384 -24.05 5.48 6.55
N LYS A 385 -22.85 5.57 5.97
CA LYS A 385 -22.68 5.80 4.53
C LYS A 385 -23.32 4.71 3.68
N ILE A 386 -23.14 3.44 4.05
CA ILE A 386 -23.76 2.29 3.36
C ILE A 386 -25.29 2.39 3.41
N LYS A 387 -25.86 2.77 4.56
CA LYS A 387 -27.30 3.00 4.70
C LYS A 387 -27.79 4.12 3.78
N ASP A 388 -27.05 5.22 3.68
CA ASP A 388 -27.40 6.32 2.77
C ASP A 388 -27.39 5.86 1.31
N LEU A 389 -26.37 5.10 0.88
CA LEU A 389 -26.31 4.53 -0.47
C LEU A 389 -27.51 3.61 -0.76
N VAL A 390 -27.94 2.79 0.21
CA VAL A 390 -29.14 1.94 0.05
C VAL A 390 -30.39 2.80 -0.12
N ASN A 391 -30.55 3.87 0.68
CA ASN A 391 -31.70 4.78 0.58
C ASN A 391 -31.73 5.52 -0.77
N GLU A 392 -30.56 5.78 -1.36
CA GLU A 392 -30.42 6.36 -2.70
C GLU A 392 -30.63 5.33 -3.84
N GLY A 393 -30.80 4.05 -3.52
CA GLY A 393 -31.14 2.99 -4.48
C GLY A 393 -29.99 2.04 -4.86
N ALA A 394 -28.89 2.01 -4.11
CA ALA A 394 -27.81 1.05 -4.33
C ALA A 394 -28.20 -0.38 -3.96
N TYR A 395 -27.67 -1.34 -4.72
CA TYR A 395 -27.73 -2.76 -4.37
C TYR A 395 -26.49 -3.16 -3.57
N ILE A 396 -26.70 -3.65 -2.35
CA ILE A 396 -25.65 -4.12 -1.46
C ILE A 396 -25.92 -5.57 -1.07
N LEU A 397 -24.91 -6.42 -1.23
CA LEU A 397 -24.96 -7.85 -0.92
C LEU A 397 -23.99 -8.18 0.20
N GLY A 398 -24.49 -8.64 1.34
CA GLY A 398 -23.65 -9.16 2.42
C GLY A 398 -24.38 -9.16 3.76
N PRO A 399 -23.74 -9.70 4.82
CA PRO A 399 -24.34 -9.70 6.14
C PRO A 399 -24.36 -8.31 6.77
N ALA A 400 -25.30 -8.08 7.68
CA ALA A 400 -25.26 -6.91 8.54
C ALA A 400 -24.10 -7.04 9.56
N PRO A 401 -23.28 -5.99 9.75
CA PRO A 401 -22.31 -5.96 10.83
C PRO A 401 -23.03 -5.92 12.20
N LYS A 402 -22.31 -6.30 13.24
CA LYS A 402 -22.82 -6.45 14.61
C LYS A 402 -22.15 -5.52 15.63
N ARG A 403 -20.93 -5.04 15.34
CA ARG A 403 -20.14 -4.21 16.27
C ARG A 403 -19.07 -3.40 15.54
N SER A 404 -18.51 -2.40 16.20
CA SER A 404 -17.32 -1.70 15.71
C SER A 404 -16.04 -2.52 16.00
N PRO A 405 -15.06 -2.55 15.08
CA PRO A 405 -13.73 -3.12 15.35
C PRO A 405 -12.84 -2.18 16.18
N SER A 406 -13.23 -0.92 16.33
CA SER A 406 -12.48 0.15 17.01
C SER A 406 -12.89 0.31 18.47
N GLN A 407 -11.98 0.82 19.30
CA GLN A 407 -12.25 1.22 20.67
C GLN A 407 -12.83 2.64 20.74
N GLN A 408 -12.74 3.40 19.64
CA GLN A 408 -13.34 4.72 19.51
C GLN A 408 -14.84 4.68 19.79
N ASN A 409 -15.29 5.59 20.66
CA ASN A 409 -16.69 5.79 21.05
C ASN A 409 -17.39 4.55 21.65
N GLN A 410 -16.64 3.66 22.32
CA GLN A 410 -17.25 2.52 23.03
C GLN A 410 -17.87 2.96 24.37
N PRO A 411 -19.02 2.37 24.78
CA PRO A 411 -19.76 1.28 24.12
C PRO A 411 -20.75 1.74 23.03
N GLU A 412 -20.93 3.05 22.82
CA GLU A 412 -21.95 3.60 21.91
C GLU A 412 -21.78 3.14 20.46
N ALA A 413 -20.54 2.92 20.01
CA ALA A 413 -20.22 2.45 18.67
C ALA A 413 -20.76 1.04 18.32
N ASP A 414 -21.17 0.26 19.33
CA ASP A 414 -21.77 -1.07 19.14
C ASP A 414 -23.31 -1.05 19.17
N ASN A 415 -23.94 0.10 19.46
CA ASN A 415 -25.39 0.29 19.50
C ASN A 415 -25.91 0.92 18.21
#